data_AF-A0AAD5U6V4-F1
#
_entry.id   AF-A0AAD5U6V4-F1
#
_cell.length_a   1.000
_cell.length_b   1.000
_cell.length_c   1.000
_cell.angle_alpha   90.00
_cell.angle_beta   90.00
_cell.angle_gamma   90.00
#
_symmetry.space_group_name_H-M   'P 1'
#
loop_
_entity.id
_entity.type
_entity.pdbx_description
1 polymer ?
#
loop_
_entity_poly.entity_id
_entity_poly.type
_entity_poly.pdbx_seq_one_letter_code
_entity_poly.pdbx_strand_id
1 'polypeptide(L)'
;MNNEISLVQAELQEIKNLSAKAKEFCRLDRDLKNINNELKKLLDELANDDNSISGESVEEAQHQLDLNNKKCSEIRRDIDKLNLESRNKQSSLVQLEQKVRNLKEDTQNLKFEFKEVERLKKGLEEVKVESEKSFKENEKIEQALFELSPRINQTEEELTMLRSKSSRDDREALMALNNLQQSENQINSVQRDIVRYINSGGDELFKSCQLELESLQQKHKLLQNSRNKVIDNIAAINQEVNRIELIRETLKKNLELRQQKKNFKETEAEVKNLEDSLKSYDTDNLNEKYKRLKKKHESLVDERAGLVGELKQLEDQLKRMELELENDYKDIDQKFHDHNVKLKMDTLANADLERYAKALDGAIMKYHSLKMEEINKIIKELWGNTYQGLGMDIDTVEIRADNENTKGGRSYNYRVVMIKRDTELDMRGRCSAGQKVLASLIIRLTLAETFGLNCGIL
;
A
#
# COMPACT_ATOMS: atom_id res chain seq x y z
N MET A 1 -73.25 16.53 8.56
CA MET A 1 -74.71 16.52 8.73
C MET A 1 -75.19 17.29 9.98
N ASN A 2 -74.84 16.94 11.23
CA ASN A 2 -75.39 17.68 12.40
C ASN A 2 -74.95 19.16 12.53
N ASN A 3 -73.73 19.51 12.10
CA ASN A 3 -73.28 20.91 12.15
C ASN A 3 -73.86 21.78 11.02
N GLU A 4 -74.20 21.19 9.88
CA GLU A 4 -74.85 21.93 8.77
C GLU A 4 -76.32 22.23 9.10
N ILE A 5 -77.01 21.31 9.78
CA ILE A 5 -78.40 21.52 10.24
C ILE A 5 -78.48 22.63 11.29
N SER A 6 -77.50 22.70 12.21
CA SER A 6 -77.41 23.75 13.23
C SER A 6 -77.19 25.14 12.62
N LEU A 7 -76.32 25.25 11.60
CA LEU A 7 -76.06 26.51 10.90
C LEU A 7 -77.30 27.00 10.14
N VAL A 8 -77.99 26.09 9.43
CA VAL A 8 -79.22 26.40 8.69
C VAL A 8 -80.36 26.79 9.64
N GLN A 9 -80.44 26.18 10.84
CA GLN A 9 -81.42 26.58 11.85
C GLN A 9 -81.17 27.98 12.40
N ALA A 10 -79.90 28.36 12.63
CA ALA A 10 -79.53 29.71 13.06
C ALA A 10 -79.87 30.77 11.98
N GLU A 11 -79.56 30.48 10.71
CA GLU A 11 -79.91 31.36 9.58
C GLU A 11 -81.43 31.51 9.40
N LEU A 12 -82.21 30.44 9.61
CA LEU A 12 -83.68 30.50 9.58
C LEU A 12 -84.25 31.36 10.72
N GLN A 13 -83.60 31.37 11.87
CA GLN A 13 -84.00 32.16 13.03
C GLN A 13 -83.69 33.66 12.81
N GLU A 14 -82.56 33.97 12.17
CA GLU A 14 -82.25 35.34 11.74
C GLU A 14 -83.20 35.85 10.65
N ILE A 15 -83.55 35.03 9.66
CA ILE A 15 -84.54 35.39 8.62
C ILE A 15 -85.93 35.63 9.23
N LYS A 16 -86.33 34.82 10.22
CA LYS A 16 -87.59 35.05 10.96
C LYS A 16 -87.58 36.36 11.74
N ASN A 17 -86.46 36.70 12.37
CA ASN A 17 -86.30 37.97 13.07
C ASN A 17 -86.31 39.18 12.12
N LEU A 18 -85.67 39.06 10.95
CA LEU A 18 -85.72 40.10 9.91
C LEU A 18 -87.13 40.26 9.32
N SER A 19 -87.85 39.15 9.12
CA SER A 19 -89.26 39.17 8.70
C SER A 19 -90.18 39.85 9.73
N ALA A 20 -89.96 39.60 11.03
CA ALA A 20 -90.70 40.27 12.10
C ALA A 20 -90.46 41.78 12.10
N LYS A 21 -89.20 42.22 11.98
CA LYS A 21 -88.85 43.65 11.86
C LYS A 21 -89.42 44.30 10.60
N ALA A 22 -89.43 43.60 9.47
CA ALA A 22 -90.06 44.09 8.24
C ALA A 22 -91.58 44.26 8.39
N LYS A 23 -92.26 43.35 9.12
CA LYS A 23 -93.68 43.49 9.44
C LYS A 23 -93.97 44.67 10.37
N GLU A 24 -93.10 44.94 11.35
CA GLU A 24 -93.20 46.16 12.17
C GLU A 24 -93.01 47.42 11.34
N PHE A 25 -92.05 47.45 10.42
CA PHE A 25 -91.87 48.57 9.49
C PHE A 25 -93.09 48.81 8.59
N CYS A 26 -93.71 47.75 8.07
CA CYS A 26 -94.96 47.86 7.30
C CYS A 26 -96.15 48.35 8.15
N ARG A 27 -96.18 48.06 9.45
CA ARG A 27 -97.16 48.61 10.38
C ARG A 27 -96.93 50.12 10.57
N LEU A 28 -95.68 50.52 10.85
CA LEU A 28 -95.31 51.92 11.00
C LEU A 28 -95.56 52.74 9.72
N ASP A 29 -95.35 52.18 8.51
CA ASP A 29 -95.67 52.86 7.24
C ASP A 29 -97.20 53.05 7.05
N ARG A 30 -98.02 52.09 7.50
CA ARG A 30 -99.48 52.26 7.51
C ARG A 30 -99.92 53.29 8.53
N ASP A 31 -99.33 53.31 9.71
CA ASP A 31 -99.64 54.28 10.75
C ASP A 31 -99.23 55.69 10.30
N LEU A 32 -98.08 55.85 9.64
CA LEU A 32 -97.69 57.11 9.01
C LEU A 32 -98.63 57.55 7.89
N LYS A 33 -99.14 56.63 7.06
CA LYS A 33 -100.17 56.94 6.06
C LYS A 33 -101.50 57.34 6.69
N ASN A 34 -101.88 56.71 7.79
CA ASN A 34 -103.10 57.07 8.54
C ASN A 34 -102.96 58.46 9.18
N ILE A 35 -101.82 58.76 9.81
CA ILE A 35 -101.52 60.09 10.36
C ILE A 35 -101.48 61.16 9.25
N ASN A 36 -100.92 60.84 8.07
CA ASN A 36 -100.95 61.76 6.93
C ASN A 36 -102.37 61.99 6.39
N ASN A 37 -103.23 60.98 6.44
CA ASN A 37 -104.63 61.12 6.06
C ASN A 37 -105.43 61.90 7.11
N GLU A 38 -105.12 61.75 8.40
CA GLU A 38 -105.68 62.57 9.48
C GLU A 38 -105.21 64.03 9.39
N LEU A 39 -103.93 64.26 9.06
CA LEU A 39 -103.41 65.60 8.78
C LEU A 39 -104.08 66.23 7.55
N LYS A 40 -104.36 65.45 6.50
CA LYS A 40 -105.15 65.93 5.35
C LYS A 40 -106.58 66.28 5.73
N LYS A 41 -107.24 65.46 6.57
CA LYS A 41 -108.58 65.78 7.08
C LYS A 41 -108.59 67.04 7.95
N LEU A 42 -107.59 67.22 8.81
CA LEU A 42 -107.43 68.44 9.62
C LEU A 42 -107.10 69.66 8.76
N LEU A 43 -106.34 69.49 7.67
CA LEU A 43 -106.08 70.54 6.68
C LEU A 43 -107.35 70.90 5.88
N ASP A 44 -108.19 69.93 5.55
CA ASP A 44 -109.48 70.16 4.87
C ASP A 44 -110.55 70.73 5.83
N GLU A 45 -110.45 70.46 7.15
CA GLU A 45 -111.26 71.09 8.20
C GLU A 45 -110.81 72.54 8.47
N LEU A 46 -109.50 72.83 8.42
CA LEU A 46 -108.96 74.19 8.51
C LEU A 46 -109.19 75.04 7.24
N ALA A 47 -109.34 74.42 6.07
CA ALA A 47 -109.62 75.12 4.81
C ALA A 47 -111.10 75.55 4.66
N ASN A 48 -112.01 75.09 5.53
CA ASN A 48 -113.44 75.40 5.48
C ASN A 48 -113.94 76.36 6.58
N ASP A 49 -113.06 76.81 7.49
CA ASP A 49 -113.33 77.85 8.49
C ASP A 49 -112.54 79.13 8.18
N ASP A 50 -112.72 79.68 6.97
CA ASP A 50 -112.23 81.01 6.60
C ASP A 50 -113.33 82.05 6.79
N ASN A 51 -113.65 82.32 8.07
CA ASN A 51 -114.41 83.50 8.50
C ASN A 51 -114.39 83.62 10.04
N SER A 52 -113.27 84.08 10.60
CA SER A 52 -113.26 85.06 11.71
C SER A 52 -111.85 85.46 12.07
N ILE A 53 -111.58 86.74 11.88
CA ILE A 53 -110.41 87.46 12.33
C ILE A 53 -110.42 87.51 13.87
N SER A 54 -109.41 86.92 14.50
CA SER A 54 -108.93 87.32 15.83
C SER A 54 -107.44 87.01 15.93
N GLY A 55 -106.64 88.05 16.14
CA GLY A 55 -105.20 87.93 16.30
C GLY A 55 -104.83 87.19 17.59
N GLU A 56 -104.04 86.14 17.45
CA GLU A 56 -103.26 85.51 18.52
C GLU A 56 -101.76 85.68 18.22
N SER A 57 -100.98 85.86 19.28
CA SER A 57 -99.65 86.46 19.30
C SER A 57 -98.58 85.69 18.49
N VAL A 58 -97.75 86.42 17.75
CA VAL A 58 -96.57 85.94 16.99
C VAL A 58 -95.59 85.11 17.84
N GLU A 59 -95.63 85.24 19.17
CA GLU A 59 -94.76 84.52 20.11
C GLU A 59 -95.09 83.03 20.26
N GLU A 60 -96.35 82.59 20.14
CA GLU A 60 -96.70 81.17 20.31
C GLU A 60 -96.35 80.33 19.07
N ALA A 61 -96.45 80.92 17.87
CA ALA A 61 -96.01 80.27 16.63
C ALA A 61 -94.48 80.11 16.57
N GLN A 62 -93.72 81.08 17.10
CA GLN A 62 -92.25 80.98 17.21
C GLN A 62 -91.83 79.93 18.25
N HIS A 63 -92.53 79.82 19.37
CA HIS A 63 -92.24 78.77 20.37
C HIS A 63 -92.48 77.35 19.82
N GLN A 64 -93.54 77.14 19.03
CA GLN A 64 -93.79 75.83 18.39
C GLN A 64 -92.74 75.47 17.31
N LEU A 65 -92.25 76.45 16.54
CA LEU A 65 -91.16 76.24 15.58
C LEU A 65 -89.84 75.85 16.28
N ASP A 66 -89.49 76.50 17.39
CA ASP A 66 -88.29 76.15 18.16
C ASP A 66 -88.38 74.75 18.78
N LEU A 67 -89.57 74.36 19.23
CA LEU A 67 -89.80 73.04 19.80
C LEU A 67 -89.71 71.94 18.73
N ASN A 68 -90.20 72.20 17.52
CA ASN A 68 -90.04 71.29 16.38
C ASN A 68 -88.60 71.23 15.87
N ASN A 69 -87.87 72.35 15.85
CA ASN A 69 -86.44 72.36 15.49
C ASN A 69 -85.60 71.55 16.49
N LYS A 70 -85.92 71.62 17.79
CA LYS A 70 -85.28 70.76 18.81
C LYS A 70 -85.56 69.28 18.56
N LYS A 71 -86.81 68.90 18.28
CA LYS A 71 -87.17 67.51 17.92
C LYS A 71 -86.47 67.04 16.65
N CYS A 72 -86.39 67.87 15.61
CA CYS A 72 -85.64 67.55 14.40
C CYS A 72 -84.14 67.39 14.65
N SER A 73 -83.55 68.19 15.55
CA SER A 73 -82.15 68.04 15.95
C SER A 73 -81.92 66.74 16.74
N GLU A 74 -82.85 66.33 17.59
CA GLU A 74 -82.77 65.07 18.33
C GLU A 74 -82.86 63.86 17.40
N ILE A 75 -83.82 63.86 16.48
CA ILE A 75 -83.97 62.80 15.46
C ILE A 75 -82.72 62.73 14.57
N ARG A 76 -82.13 63.87 14.17
CA ARG A 76 -80.87 63.88 13.41
C ARG A 76 -79.71 63.26 14.20
N ARG A 77 -79.59 63.57 15.50
CA ARG A 77 -78.57 62.96 16.37
C ARG A 77 -78.76 61.45 16.50
N ASP A 78 -79.99 60.97 16.59
CA ASP A 78 -80.25 59.53 16.69
C ASP A 78 -80.03 58.81 15.35
N ILE A 79 -80.32 59.46 14.22
CA ILE A 79 -79.92 58.97 12.89
C ILE A 79 -78.40 58.87 12.78
N ASP A 80 -77.64 59.86 13.25
CA ASP A 80 -76.18 59.84 13.22
C ASP A 80 -75.60 58.73 14.11
N LYS A 81 -76.17 58.52 15.30
CA LYS A 81 -75.79 57.38 16.18
C LYS A 81 -76.08 56.03 15.50
N LEU A 82 -77.28 55.87 14.94
CA LEU A 82 -77.65 54.63 14.23
C LEU A 82 -76.76 54.39 13.00
N ASN A 83 -76.39 55.44 12.28
CA ASN A 83 -75.45 55.34 11.15
C ASN A 83 -74.04 54.95 11.62
N LEU A 84 -73.58 55.48 12.74
CA LEU A 84 -72.28 55.10 13.33
C LEU A 84 -72.28 53.64 13.81
N GLU A 85 -73.35 53.19 14.48
CA GLU A 85 -73.51 51.80 14.88
C GLU A 85 -73.59 50.85 13.68
N SER A 86 -74.30 51.25 12.62
CA SER A 86 -74.40 50.50 11.37
C SER A 86 -73.02 50.35 10.71
N ARG A 87 -72.25 51.44 10.63
CA ARG A 87 -70.86 51.40 10.11
C ARG A 87 -69.95 50.50 10.96
N ASN A 88 -70.04 50.55 12.28
CA ASN A 88 -69.25 49.71 13.18
C ASN A 88 -69.62 48.22 13.09
N LYS A 89 -70.91 47.90 12.92
CA LYS A 89 -71.37 46.54 12.67
C LYS A 89 -70.91 46.05 11.29
N GLN A 90 -70.95 46.91 10.28
CA GLN A 90 -70.49 46.59 8.93
C GLN A 90 -68.97 46.34 8.89
N SER A 91 -68.16 47.13 9.60
CA SER A 91 -66.72 46.90 9.71
C SER A 91 -66.41 45.60 10.48
N SER A 92 -67.17 45.31 11.54
CA SER A 92 -67.02 44.06 12.31
C SER A 92 -67.40 42.83 11.48
N LEU A 93 -68.42 42.94 10.63
CA LEU A 93 -68.85 41.87 9.73
C LEU A 93 -67.77 41.59 8.67
N VAL A 94 -67.18 42.62 8.07
CA VAL A 94 -66.05 42.45 7.13
C VAL A 94 -64.85 41.77 7.79
N GLN A 95 -64.52 42.13 9.03
CA GLN A 95 -63.44 41.47 9.78
C GLN A 95 -63.77 39.99 10.08
N LEU A 96 -65.01 39.69 10.44
CA LEU A 96 -65.44 38.32 10.71
C LEU A 96 -65.43 37.47 9.42
N GLU A 97 -65.88 38.03 8.29
CA GLU A 97 -65.79 37.39 6.99
C GLU A 97 -64.35 37.11 6.58
N GLN A 98 -63.42 38.02 6.85
CA GLN A 98 -62.00 37.81 6.56
C GLN A 98 -61.41 36.69 7.44
N LYS A 99 -61.76 36.65 8.72
CA LYS A 99 -61.38 35.53 9.61
C LYS A 99 -61.95 34.19 9.13
N VAL A 100 -63.20 34.16 8.68
CA VAL A 100 -63.82 32.95 8.12
C VAL A 100 -63.12 32.51 6.83
N ARG A 101 -62.71 33.45 5.97
CA ARG A 101 -61.93 33.13 4.76
C ARG A 101 -60.57 32.53 5.11
N ASN A 102 -59.81 33.16 6.01
CA ASN A 102 -58.51 32.65 6.43
C ASN A 102 -58.63 31.26 7.06
N LEU A 103 -59.60 31.06 7.98
CA LEU A 103 -59.83 29.74 8.58
C LEU A 103 -60.23 28.68 7.55
N LYS A 104 -60.99 29.04 6.50
CA LYS A 104 -61.30 28.12 5.41
C LYS A 104 -60.06 27.74 4.61
N GLU A 105 -59.17 28.69 4.33
CA GLU A 105 -57.89 28.45 3.65
C GLU A 105 -56.98 27.55 4.49
N ASP A 106 -56.81 27.85 5.78
CA ASP A 106 -56.06 27.02 6.73
C ASP A 106 -56.62 25.58 6.80
N THR A 107 -57.95 25.45 6.82
CA THR A 107 -58.61 24.13 6.82
C THR A 107 -58.37 23.37 5.51
N GLN A 108 -58.27 24.06 4.37
CA GLN A 108 -57.94 23.44 3.09
C GLN A 108 -56.46 23.01 3.04
N ASN A 109 -55.55 23.86 3.51
CA ASN A 109 -54.12 23.55 3.59
C ASN A 109 -53.87 22.35 4.51
N LEU A 110 -54.49 22.31 5.70
CA LEU A 110 -54.37 21.19 6.62
C LEU A 110 -54.93 19.88 6.02
N LYS A 111 -55.99 19.95 5.21
CA LYS A 111 -56.52 18.79 4.48
C LYS A 111 -55.55 18.29 3.39
N PHE A 112 -54.84 19.19 2.74
CA PHE A 112 -53.82 18.83 1.74
C PHE A 112 -52.63 18.15 2.42
N GLU A 113 -52.11 18.74 3.50
CA GLU A 113 -51.02 18.15 4.30
C GLU A 113 -51.41 16.79 4.88
N PHE A 114 -52.66 16.63 5.35
CA PHE A 114 -53.13 15.34 5.85
C PHE A 114 -53.13 14.25 4.76
N LYS A 115 -53.57 14.58 3.54
CA LYS A 115 -53.53 13.65 2.40
C LYS A 115 -52.10 13.28 2.03
N GLU A 116 -51.18 14.24 2.12
CA GLU A 116 -49.76 14.01 1.85
C GLU A 116 -49.13 13.07 2.89
N VAL A 117 -49.42 13.28 4.17
CA VAL A 117 -49.00 12.38 5.25
C VAL A 117 -49.59 10.97 5.07
N GLU A 118 -50.85 10.85 4.65
CA GLU A 118 -51.46 9.55 4.38
C GLU A 118 -50.78 8.83 3.19
N ARG A 119 -50.43 9.57 2.13
CA ARG A 119 -49.66 9.04 0.99
C ARG A 119 -48.28 8.56 1.43
N LEU A 120 -47.55 9.38 2.20
CA LEU A 120 -46.24 9.02 2.72
C LEU A 120 -46.29 7.80 3.64
N LYS A 121 -47.33 7.66 4.47
CA LYS A 121 -47.53 6.47 5.31
C LYS A 121 -47.74 5.20 4.47
N LYS A 122 -48.53 5.28 3.39
CA LYS A 122 -48.71 4.14 2.46
C LYS A 122 -47.40 3.76 1.78
N GLY A 123 -46.66 4.75 1.26
CA GLY A 123 -45.34 4.49 0.66
C GLY A 123 -44.33 3.90 1.64
N LEU A 124 -44.34 4.33 2.90
CA LEU A 124 -43.46 3.79 3.94
C LEU A 124 -43.81 2.33 4.28
N GLU A 125 -45.11 1.98 4.26
CA GLU A 125 -45.55 0.61 4.47
C GLU A 125 -45.17 -0.30 3.29
N GLU A 126 -45.33 0.17 2.06
CA GLU A 126 -44.90 -0.56 0.85
C GLU A 126 -43.39 -0.84 0.87
N VAL A 127 -42.57 0.17 1.23
CA VAL A 127 -41.11 0.02 1.34
C VAL A 127 -40.74 -0.96 2.45
N LYS A 128 -41.44 -0.95 3.59
CA LYS A 128 -41.21 -1.93 4.68
C LYS A 128 -41.47 -3.35 4.22
N VAL A 129 -42.61 -3.58 3.56
CA VAL A 129 -42.97 -4.92 3.05
C VAL A 129 -41.94 -5.41 2.04
N GLU A 130 -41.45 -4.54 1.15
CA GLU A 130 -40.44 -4.91 0.17
C GLU A 130 -39.06 -5.17 0.80
N SER A 131 -38.71 -4.40 1.84
CA SER A 131 -37.50 -4.64 2.64
C SER A 131 -37.55 -6.00 3.35
N GLU A 132 -38.70 -6.39 3.91
CA GLU A 132 -38.85 -7.68 4.58
C GLU A 132 -38.78 -8.86 3.59
N LYS A 133 -39.34 -8.71 2.39
CA LYS A 133 -39.19 -9.73 1.33
C LYS A 133 -37.73 -9.89 0.91
N SER A 134 -37.05 -8.77 0.65
CA SER A 134 -35.64 -8.76 0.26
C SER A 134 -34.77 -9.41 1.34
N PHE A 135 -35.06 -9.15 2.62
CA PHE A 135 -34.36 -9.78 3.74
C PHE A 135 -34.53 -11.31 3.75
N LYS A 136 -35.77 -11.80 3.55
CA LYS A 136 -36.05 -13.24 3.47
C LYS A 136 -35.42 -13.91 2.25
N GLU A 137 -35.32 -13.20 1.13
CA GLU A 137 -34.63 -13.72 -0.07
C GLU A 137 -33.13 -13.80 0.15
N ASN A 138 -32.52 -12.78 0.75
CA ASN A 138 -31.11 -12.80 1.12
C ASN A 138 -30.80 -13.94 2.10
N GLU A 139 -31.62 -14.17 3.11
CA GLU A 139 -31.42 -15.27 4.06
C GLU A 139 -31.45 -16.65 3.36
N LYS A 140 -32.33 -16.85 2.37
CA LYS A 140 -32.35 -18.08 1.56
C LYS A 140 -31.09 -18.23 0.70
N ILE A 141 -30.60 -17.13 0.12
CA ILE A 141 -29.38 -17.13 -0.69
C ILE A 141 -28.17 -17.44 0.20
N GLU A 142 -28.10 -16.86 1.40
CA GLU A 142 -27.04 -17.12 2.37
C GLU A 142 -27.04 -18.58 2.83
N GLN A 143 -28.20 -19.17 3.11
CA GLN A 143 -28.33 -20.60 3.43
C GLN A 143 -27.87 -21.48 2.26
N ALA A 144 -28.28 -21.17 1.02
CA ALA A 144 -27.81 -21.91 -0.14
C ALA A 144 -26.29 -21.78 -0.33
N LEU A 145 -25.70 -20.59 -0.13
CA LEU A 145 -24.25 -20.39 -0.17
C LEU A 145 -23.52 -21.19 0.92
N PHE A 146 -24.09 -21.27 2.12
CA PHE A 146 -23.54 -22.06 3.22
C PHE A 146 -23.50 -23.56 2.89
N GLU A 147 -24.52 -24.08 2.20
CA GLU A 147 -24.57 -25.49 1.77
C GLU A 147 -23.66 -25.78 0.56
N LEU A 148 -23.57 -24.84 -0.39
CA LEU A 148 -22.76 -24.99 -1.61
C LEU A 148 -21.25 -24.84 -1.35
N SER A 149 -20.85 -23.96 -0.43
CA SER A 149 -19.45 -23.70 -0.07
C SER A 149 -18.64 -24.97 0.28
N PRO A 150 -19.08 -25.85 1.21
CA PRO A 150 -18.34 -27.08 1.52
C PRO A 150 -18.30 -28.04 0.33
N ARG A 151 -19.34 -28.06 -0.52
CA ARG A 151 -19.35 -28.92 -1.71
C ARG A 151 -18.31 -28.47 -2.74
N ILE A 152 -18.19 -27.16 -2.95
CA ILE A 152 -17.15 -26.58 -3.80
C ILE A 152 -15.77 -26.94 -3.26
N ASN A 153 -15.52 -26.70 -1.96
CA ASN A 153 -14.23 -27.01 -1.35
C ASN A 153 -13.86 -28.50 -1.47
N GLN A 154 -14.83 -29.42 -1.26
CA GLN A 154 -14.61 -30.86 -1.47
C GLN A 154 -14.24 -31.17 -2.92
N THR A 155 -14.94 -30.60 -3.89
CA THR A 155 -14.63 -30.83 -5.32
C THR A 155 -13.29 -30.23 -5.74
N GLU A 156 -12.88 -29.10 -5.15
CA GLU A 156 -11.57 -28.51 -5.37
C GLU A 156 -10.46 -29.39 -4.79
N GLU A 157 -10.64 -29.90 -3.57
CA GLU A 157 -9.73 -30.88 -2.96
C GLU A 157 -9.61 -32.14 -3.82
N GLU A 158 -10.73 -32.72 -4.28
CA GLU A 158 -10.73 -33.87 -5.19
C GLU A 158 -9.98 -33.57 -6.50
N LEU A 159 -10.18 -32.39 -7.10
CA LEU A 159 -9.47 -31.96 -8.30
C LEU A 159 -7.97 -31.78 -8.05
N THR A 160 -7.56 -31.21 -6.91
CA THR A 160 -6.13 -31.08 -6.57
C THR A 160 -5.47 -32.44 -6.38
N MET A 161 -6.19 -33.39 -5.76
CA MET A 161 -5.73 -34.78 -5.59
C MET A 161 -5.62 -35.51 -6.93
N LEU A 162 -6.57 -35.32 -7.84
CA LEU A 162 -6.51 -35.89 -9.20
C LEU A 162 -5.36 -35.29 -10.03
N ARG A 163 -5.15 -33.97 -9.96
CA ARG A 163 -4.04 -33.30 -10.66
C ARG A 163 -2.68 -33.77 -10.14
N SER A 164 -2.52 -33.93 -8.84
CA SER A 164 -1.27 -34.42 -8.26
C SER A 164 -0.98 -35.87 -8.64
N LYS A 165 -2.01 -36.74 -8.69
CA LYS A 165 -1.89 -38.11 -9.22
C LYS A 165 -1.49 -38.10 -10.69
N SER A 166 -2.21 -37.36 -11.55
CA SER A 166 -1.88 -37.26 -12.98
C SER A 166 -0.45 -36.76 -13.21
N SER A 167 -0.02 -35.72 -12.48
CA SER A 167 1.35 -35.20 -12.60
C SER A 167 2.41 -36.21 -12.16
N ARG A 168 2.10 -37.05 -11.17
CA ARG A 168 2.98 -38.13 -10.74
C ARG A 168 3.08 -39.22 -11.81
N ASP A 169 1.94 -39.65 -12.35
CA ASP A 169 1.88 -40.68 -13.39
C ASP A 169 2.60 -40.19 -14.66
N ASP A 170 2.42 -38.93 -15.05
CA ASP A 170 3.13 -38.30 -16.18
C ASP A 170 4.65 -38.28 -15.95
N ARG A 171 5.09 -37.98 -14.73
CA ARG A 171 6.52 -37.98 -14.38
C ARG A 171 7.11 -39.39 -14.43
N GLU A 172 6.38 -40.38 -13.91
CA GLU A 172 6.79 -41.79 -13.97
C GLU A 172 6.87 -42.28 -15.42
N ALA A 173 5.90 -41.92 -16.27
CA ALA A 173 5.92 -42.22 -17.70
C ALA A 173 7.09 -41.54 -18.44
N LEU A 174 7.38 -40.26 -18.14
CA LEU A 174 8.52 -39.53 -18.72
C LEU A 174 9.86 -40.13 -18.28
N MET A 175 9.99 -40.57 -17.03
CA MET A 175 11.19 -41.27 -16.56
C MET A 175 11.39 -42.60 -17.29
N ALA A 176 10.32 -43.38 -17.45
CA ALA A 176 10.36 -44.63 -18.20
C ALA A 176 10.74 -44.41 -19.68
N LEU A 177 10.19 -43.37 -20.31
CA LEU A 177 10.51 -43.00 -21.69
C LEU A 177 11.98 -42.61 -21.84
N ASN A 178 12.52 -41.78 -20.94
CA ASN A 178 13.92 -41.38 -20.96
C ASN A 178 14.87 -42.58 -20.76
N ASN A 179 14.53 -43.50 -19.87
CA ASN A 179 15.31 -44.72 -19.66
C ASN A 179 15.31 -45.61 -20.91
N LEU A 180 14.16 -45.74 -21.58
CA LEU A 180 14.07 -46.49 -22.84
C LEU A 180 14.87 -45.81 -23.96
N GLN A 181 14.82 -44.48 -24.06
CA GLN A 181 15.59 -43.74 -25.04
C GLN A 181 17.11 -43.85 -24.77
N GLN A 182 17.52 -43.88 -23.50
CA GLN A 182 18.92 -44.11 -23.15
C GLN A 182 19.38 -45.52 -23.53
N SER A 183 18.56 -46.55 -23.28
CA SER A 183 18.90 -47.93 -23.68
C SER A 183 18.93 -48.09 -25.19
N GLU A 184 18.00 -47.45 -25.92
CA GLU A 184 18.02 -47.38 -27.38
C GLU A 184 19.30 -46.72 -27.91
N ASN A 185 19.72 -45.59 -27.33
CA ASN A 185 20.95 -44.91 -27.70
C ASN A 185 22.21 -45.77 -27.44
N GLN A 186 22.24 -46.52 -26.33
CA GLN A 186 23.32 -47.44 -26.02
C GLN A 186 23.40 -48.58 -27.05
N ILE A 187 22.25 -49.20 -27.36
CA ILE A 187 22.16 -50.25 -28.38
C ILE A 187 22.62 -49.71 -29.74
N ASN A 188 22.17 -48.52 -30.13
CA ASN A 188 22.58 -47.87 -31.37
C ASN A 188 24.08 -47.51 -31.40
N SER A 189 24.69 -47.20 -30.25
CA SER A 189 26.15 -47.01 -30.16
C SER A 189 26.88 -48.32 -30.39
N VAL A 190 26.51 -49.37 -29.66
CA VAL A 190 27.13 -50.70 -29.81
C VAL A 190 26.95 -51.21 -31.23
N GLN A 191 25.78 -51.02 -31.83
CA GLN A 191 25.52 -51.42 -33.21
C GLN A 191 26.37 -50.63 -34.21
N ARG A 192 26.57 -49.31 -34.00
CA ARG A 192 27.51 -48.53 -34.83
C ARG A 192 28.95 -49.01 -34.69
N ASP A 193 29.36 -49.40 -33.49
CA ASP A 193 30.72 -49.90 -33.25
C ASP A 193 30.91 -51.29 -33.88
N ILE A 194 29.92 -52.18 -33.79
CA ILE A 194 29.91 -53.48 -34.47
C ILE A 194 29.96 -53.29 -35.99
N VAL A 195 29.11 -52.42 -36.55
CA VAL A 195 29.12 -52.13 -38.00
C VAL A 195 30.45 -51.52 -38.43
N ARG A 196 31.05 -50.64 -37.63
CA ARG A 196 32.38 -50.08 -37.92
C ARG A 196 33.45 -51.18 -37.92
N TYR A 197 33.44 -52.08 -36.94
CA TYR A 197 34.37 -53.20 -36.86
C TYR A 197 34.25 -54.13 -38.08
N ILE A 198 33.02 -54.50 -38.44
CA ILE A 198 32.73 -55.34 -39.62
C ILE A 198 33.20 -54.63 -40.91
N ASN A 199 32.83 -53.37 -41.10
CA ASN A 199 33.18 -52.60 -42.31
C ASN A 199 34.68 -52.32 -42.43
N SER A 200 35.40 -52.23 -41.29
CA SER A 200 36.86 -52.09 -41.29
C SER A 200 37.61 -53.39 -41.60
N GLY A 201 36.91 -54.51 -41.84
CA GLY A 201 37.57 -55.80 -42.03
C GLY A 201 38.36 -56.22 -40.79
N GLY A 202 37.86 -55.89 -39.60
CA GLY A 202 38.57 -56.06 -38.33
C GLY A 202 39.07 -57.49 -38.11
N ASP A 203 38.29 -58.49 -38.53
CA ASP A 203 38.68 -59.90 -38.45
C ASP A 203 39.85 -60.27 -39.37
N GLU A 204 39.97 -59.66 -40.55
CA GLU A 204 41.08 -59.89 -41.48
C GLU A 204 42.35 -59.18 -41.01
N LEU A 205 42.22 -57.94 -40.52
CA LEU A 205 43.32 -57.18 -39.91
C LEU A 205 43.81 -57.84 -38.63
N PHE A 206 42.91 -58.36 -37.79
CA PHE A 206 43.26 -59.06 -36.56
C PHE A 206 44.03 -60.35 -36.86
N LYS A 207 43.57 -61.17 -37.82
CA LYS A 207 44.28 -62.37 -38.27
C LYS A 207 45.66 -62.03 -38.86
N SER A 208 45.77 -60.95 -39.63
CA SER A 208 47.05 -60.52 -40.22
C SER A 208 48.03 -60.05 -39.13
N CYS A 209 47.58 -59.22 -38.19
CA CYS A 209 48.38 -58.80 -37.03
C CYS A 209 48.81 -59.98 -36.16
N GLN A 210 47.96 -61.00 -35.98
CA GLN A 210 48.30 -62.18 -35.22
C GLN A 210 49.40 -63.01 -35.91
N LEU A 211 49.31 -63.20 -37.23
CA LEU A 211 50.36 -63.86 -38.03
C LEU A 211 51.68 -63.08 -38.02
N GLU A 212 51.62 -61.74 -38.12
CA GLU A 212 52.80 -60.89 -38.02
C GLU A 212 53.45 -60.97 -36.63
N LEU A 213 52.64 -60.98 -35.56
CA LEU A 213 53.11 -61.10 -34.19
C LEU A 213 53.77 -62.46 -33.92
N GLU A 214 53.20 -63.55 -34.44
CA GLU A 214 53.83 -64.88 -34.39
C GLU A 214 55.17 -64.90 -35.14
N SER A 215 55.24 -64.27 -36.32
CA SER A 215 56.48 -64.18 -37.09
C SER A 215 57.56 -63.34 -36.38
N LEU A 216 57.17 -62.25 -35.72
CA LEU A 216 58.05 -61.40 -34.94
C LEU A 216 58.55 -62.10 -33.68
N GLN A 217 57.69 -62.86 -33.00
CA GLN A 217 58.10 -63.69 -31.86
C GLN A 217 59.11 -64.77 -32.27
N GLN A 218 58.94 -65.40 -33.43
CA GLN A 218 59.91 -66.36 -33.96
C GLN A 218 61.25 -65.68 -34.27
N LYS A 219 61.24 -64.52 -34.93
CA LYS A 219 62.45 -63.72 -35.18
C LYS A 219 63.14 -63.30 -33.88
N HIS A 220 62.38 -62.89 -32.87
CA HIS A 220 62.93 -62.52 -31.56
C HIS A 220 63.64 -63.71 -30.90
N LYS A 221 63.04 -64.91 -30.93
CA LYS A 221 63.68 -66.13 -30.41
C LYS A 221 65.00 -66.44 -31.13
N LEU A 222 65.03 -66.31 -32.46
CA LEU A 222 66.25 -66.54 -33.24
C LEU A 222 67.35 -65.52 -32.91
N LEU A 223 67.01 -64.24 -32.83
CA LEU A 223 67.95 -63.18 -32.46
C LEU A 223 68.46 -63.34 -31.02
N GLN A 224 67.61 -63.74 -30.09
CA GLN A 224 67.99 -64.01 -28.71
C GLN A 224 68.97 -65.18 -28.61
N ASN A 225 68.75 -66.25 -29.38
CA ASN A 225 69.69 -67.37 -29.47
C ASN A 225 71.04 -66.96 -30.09
N SER A 226 71.01 -66.10 -31.12
CA SER A 226 72.23 -65.53 -31.70
C SER A 226 72.98 -64.65 -30.71
N ARG A 227 72.26 -63.81 -29.95
CA ARG A 227 72.83 -62.97 -28.89
C ARG A 227 73.53 -63.80 -27.82
N ASN A 228 72.90 -64.89 -27.37
CA ASN A 228 73.49 -65.76 -26.36
C ASN A 228 74.79 -66.42 -26.88
N LYS A 229 74.81 -66.90 -28.14
CA LYS A 229 76.05 -67.42 -28.75
C LYS A 229 77.18 -66.38 -28.79
N VAL A 230 76.86 -65.11 -29.08
CA VAL A 230 77.84 -64.03 -29.07
C VAL A 230 78.35 -63.75 -27.65
N ILE A 231 77.47 -63.78 -26.64
CA ILE A 231 77.85 -63.63 -25.23
C ILE A 231 78.79 -64.76 -24.81
N ASP A 232 78.49 -66.01 -25.18
CA ASP A 232 79.34 -67.17 -24.89
C ASP A 232 80.72 -67.03 -25.56
N ASN A 233 80.77 -66.57 -26.80
CA ASN A 233 82.02 -66.29 -27.51
C ASN A 233 82.82 -65.17 -26.84
N ILE A 234 82.17 -64.09 -26.38
CA ILE A 234 82.84 -63.02 -25.63
C ILE A 234 83.40 -63.54 -24.31
N ALA A 235 82.67 -64.40 -23.60
CA ALA A 235 83.13 -65.02 -22.37
C ALA A 235 84.39 -65.89 -22.62
N ALA A 236 84.39 -66.67 -23.70
CA ALA A 236 85.55 -67.47 -24.10
C ALA A 236 86.77 -66.60 -24.46
N ILE A 237 86.56 -65.53 -25.23
CA ILE A 237 87.64 -64.57 -25.56
C ILE A 237 88.19 -63.91 -24.30
N ASN A 238 87.33 -63.48 -23.37
CA ASN A 238 87.76 -62.86 -22.12
C ASN A 238 88.58 -63.83 -21.24
N GLN A 239 88.23 -65.12 -21.23
CA GLN A 239 89.04 -66.14 -20.55
C GLN A 239 90.44 -66.27 -21.18
N GLU A 240 90.53 -66.27 -22.51
CA GLU A 240 91.82 -66.31 -23.21
C GLU A 240 92.62 -65.02 -23.00
N VAL A 241 91.97 -63.85 -23.00
CA VAL A 241 92.63 -62.57 -22.69
C VAL A 241 93.19 -62.58 -21.28
N ASN A 242 92.40 -63.00 -20.28
CA ASN A 242 92.87 -63.11 -18.90
C ASN A 242 94.06 -64.06 -18.77
N ARG A 243 94.05 -65.18 -19.52
CA ARG A 243 95.18 -66.11 -19.57
C ARG A 243 96.43 -65.47 -20.17
N ILE A 244 96.29 -64.72 -21.27
CA ILE A 244 97.39 -63.98 -21.91
C ILE A 244 97.91 -62.88 -20.97
N GLU A 245 97.04 -62.18 -20.24
CA GLU A 245 97.44 -61.17 -19.26
C GLU A 245 98.22 -61.79 -18.10
N LEU A 246 97.80 -62.93 -17.56
CA LEU A 246 98.55 -63.67 -16.55
C LEU A 246 99.94 -64.10 -17.05
N ILE A 247 100.03 -64.54 -18.31
CA ILE A 247 101.31 -64.88 -18.94
C ILE A 247 102.17 -63.63 -19.15
N ARG A 248 101.58 -62.50 -19.57
CA ARG A 248 102.30 -61.22 -19.68
C ARG A 248 102.78 -60.72 -18.34
N GLU A 249 101.98 -60.84 -17.29
CA GLU A 249 102.33 -60.42 -15.94
C GLU A 249 103.43 -61.30 -15.36
N THR A 250 103.38 -62.61 -15.56
CA THR A 250 104.47 -63.52 -15.16
C THR A 250 105.75 -63.27 -15.96
N LEU A 251 105.67 -62.99 -17.26
CA LEU A 251 106.82 -62.60 -18.09
C LEU A 251 107.40 -61.24 -17.66
N LYS A 252 106.55 -60.24 -17.40
CA LYS A 252 106.96 -58.95 -16.84
C LYS A 252 107.65 -59.13 -15.50
N LYS A 253 107.05 -59.89 -14.57
CA LYS A 253 107.68 -60.23 -13.28
C LYS A 253 109.00 -60.98 -13.45
N ASN A 254 109.15 -61.83 -14.47
CA ASN A 254 110.43 -62.52 -14.74
C ASN A 254 111.50 -61.58 -15.31
N LEU A 255 111.11 -60.67 -16.22
CA LEU A 255 111.96 -59.60 -16.75
C LEU A 255 112.36 -58.63 -15.64
N GLU A 256 111.40 -58.18 -14.84
CA GLU A 256 111.62 -57.37 -13.65
C GLU A 256 112.51 -58.10 -12.66
N LEU A 257 112.38 -59.40 -12.44
CA LEU A 257 113.28 -60.14 -11.55
C LEU A 257 114.71 -60.21 -12.10
N ARG A 258 114.88 -60.33 -13.42
CA ARG A 258 116.20 -60.26 -14.07
C ARG A 258 116.80 -58.85 -14.02
N GLN A 259 115.97 -57.83 -14.22
CA GLN A 259 116.38 -56.43 -14.18
C GLN A 259 116.63 -55.99 -12.74
N GLN A 260 115.78 -56.35 -11.77
CA GLN A 260 115.98 -56.21 -10.33
C GLN A 260 117.22 -56.96 -9.86
N LYS A 261 117.59 -58.12 -10.41
CA LYS A 261 118.89 -58.74 -10.08
C LYS A 261 120.10 -57.97 -10.61
N LYS A 262 119.95 -57.30 -11.76
CA LYS A 262 120.99 -56.44 -12.33
C LYS A 262 121.08 -55.12 -11.56
N ASN A 263 119.94 -54.47 -11.39
CA ASN A 263 119.76 -53.27 -10.58
C ASN A 263 120.13 -53.53 -9.13
N PHE A 264 119.84 -54.67 -8.51
CA PHE A 264 120.24 -54.97 -7.12
C PHE A 264 121.77 -54.90 -6.97
N LYS A 265 122.53 -55.38 -7.95
CA LYS A 265 123.99 -55.25 -7.96
C LYS A 265 124.46 -53.80 -8.18
N GLU A 266 123.72 -53.03 -8.98
CA GLU A 266 123.99 -51.61 -9.21
C GLU A 266 123.59 -50.77 -7.98
N THR A 267 122.44 -51.05 -7.35
CA THR A 267 121.93 -50.40 -6.15
C THR A 267 122.63 -50.85 -4.90
N GLU A 268 123.24 -52.03 -4.82
CA GLU A 268 124.15 -52.38 -3.71
C GLU A 268 125.43 -51.53 -3.77
N ALA A 269 125.84 -51.12 -4.98
CA ALA A 269 126.89 -50.13 -5.18
C ALA A 269 126.40 -48.69 -4.96
N GLU A 270 125.15 -48.35 -5.32
CA GLU A 270 124.56 -47.03 -5.05
C GLU A 270 124.10 -46.86 -3.60
N VAL A 271 123.69 -47.89 -2.86
CA VAL A 271 123.31 -47.82 -1.44
C VAL A 271 124.51 -47.44 -0.59
N LYS A 272 125.72 -47.90 -0.91
CA LYS A 272 126.95 -47.39 -0.29
C LYS A 272 127.23 -45.91 -0.60
N ASN A 273 126.80 -45.42 -1.77
CA ASN A 273 126.96 -44.00 -2.16
C ASN A 273 125.78 -43.11 -1.70
N LEU A 274 124.61 -43.71 -1.45
CA LEU A 274 123.37 -43.05 -1.05
C LEU A 274 123.13 -43.11 0.46
N GLU A 275 123.79 -44.00 1.22
CA GLU A 275 123.92 -43.88 2.69
C GLU A 275 124.59 -42.55 3.11
N ASP A 276 125.44 -41.97 2.23
CA ASP A 276 126.02 -40.64 2.41
C ASP A 276 125.11 -39.49 1.92
N SER A 277 124.05 -39.79 1.15
CA SER A 277 123.21 -38.76 0.49
C SER A 277 121.76 -38.71 0.99
N LEU A 278 121.33 -39.62 1.87
CA LEU A 278 119.95 -39.71 2.37
C LEU A 278 119.70 -38.97 3.71
N LYS A 279 120.28 -37.77 3.85
CA LYS A 279 119.93 -36.79 4.89
C LYS A 279 119.08 -35.62 4.39
N SER A 280 118.57 -35.66 3.15
CA SER A 280 117.66 -34.62 2.66
C SER A 280 116.76 -35.13 1.54
N TYR A 281 115.46 -35.34 1.80
CA TYR A 281 114.40 -34.48 1.25
C TYR A 281 112.97 -34.93 1.64
N ASP A 282 112.09 -33.93 1.65
CA ASP A 282 110.84 -33.77 2.40
C ASP A 282 109.60 -34.57 1.98
N THR A 283 108.94 -35.16 2.98
CA THR A 283 107.60 -35.77 2.93
C THR A 283 106.46 -34.79 3.25
N ASP A 284 106.75 -33.55 3.67
CA ASP A 284 105.75 -32.66 4.29
C ASP A 284 104.90 -31.83 3.31
N ASN A 285 105.40 -31.51 2.12
CA ASN A 285 104.72 -30.62 1.16
C ASN A 285 103.48 -31.25 0.49
N LEU A 286 103.43 -32.59 0.44
CA LEU A 286 102.29 -33.34 -0.10
C LEU A 286 101.09 -33.39 0.86
N ASN A 287 101.35 -33.43 2.18
CA ASN A 287 100.30 -33.51 3.19
C ASN A 287 99.52 -32.20 3.38
N GLU A 288 100.13 -31.04 3.14
CA GLU A 288 99.43 -29.75 3.22
C GLU A 288 98.43 -29.54 2.08
N LYS A 289 98.76 -29.98 0.86
CA LYS A 289 97.86 -29.85 -0.30
C LYS A 289 96.59 -30.69 -0.16
N TYR A 290 96.72 -31.90 0.40
CA TYR A 290 95.57 -32.78 0.65
C TYR A 290 94.59 -32.18 1.69
N LYS A 291 95.11 -31.61 2.78
CA LYS A 291 94.28 -30.97 3.81
C LYS A 291 93.51 -29.76 3.29
N ARG A 292 94.10 -28.97 2.37
CA ARG A 292 93.41 -27.81 1.74
C ARG A 292 92.26 -28.24 0.84
N LEU A 293 92.45 -29.26 0.00
CA LEU A 293 91.38 -29.74 -0.88
C LEU A 293 90.21 -30.35 -0.09
N LYS A 294 90.49 -31.08 1.00
CA LYS A 294 89.45 -31.69 1.82
C LYS A 294 88.53 -30.65 2.48
N LYS A 295 89.10 -29.58 3.05
CA LYS A 295 88.31 -28.48 3.64
C LYS A 295 87.41 -27.78 2.62
N LYS A 296 87.88 -27.61 1.38
CA LYS A 296 87.09 -26.98 0.31
C LYS A 296 85.94 -27.87 -0.17
N HIS A 297 86.11 -29.18 -0.10
CA HIS A 297 85.03 -30.13 -0.40
C HIS A 297 83.95 -30.11 0.69
N GLU A 298 84.36 -30.12 1.98
CA GLU A 298 83.44 -30.05 3.12
C GLU A 298 82.60 -28.76 3.09
N SER A 299 83.20 -27.59 2.82
CA SER A 299 82.45 -26.33 2.73
C SER A 299 81.42 -26.29 1.58
N LEU A 300 81.72 -26.88 0.43
CA LEU A 300 80.80 -26.93 -0.71
C LEU A 300 79.64 -27.91 -0.48
N VAL A 301 79.87 -28.96 0.32
CA VAL A 301 78.80 -29.92 0.69
C VAL A 301 77.82 -29.27 1.66
N ASP A 302 78.31 -28.45 2.60
CA ASP A 302 77.46 -27.70 3.54
C ASP A 302 76.61 -26.63 2.82
N GLU A 303 77.19 -25.87 1.89
CA GLU A 303 76.43 -24.92 1.06
C GLU A 303 75.34 -25.62 0.23
N ARG A 304 75.65 -26.78 -0.36
CA ARG A 304 74.67 -27.57 -1.11
C ARG A 304 73.53 -28.05 -0.22
N ALA A 305 73.83 -28.48 1.01
CA ALA A 305 72.79 -28.91 1.95
C ALA A 305 71.87 -27.75 2.36
N GLY A 306 72.42 -26.55 2.57
CA GLY A 306 71.64 -25.34 2.85
C GLY A 306 70.69 -24.97 1.70
N LEU A 307 71.21 -24.91 0.47
CA LEU A 307 70.41 -24.57 -0.72
C LEU A 307 69.31 -25.60 -1.00
N VAL A 308 69.56 -26.89 -0.75
CA VAL A 308 68.53 -27.94 -0.89
C VAL A 308 67.43 -27.79 0.16
N GLY A 309 67.78 -27.35 1.37
CA GLY A 309 66.80 -27.02 2.41
C GLY A 309 65.90 -25.85 2.01
N GLU A 310 66.49 -24.77 1.51
CA GLU A 310 65.75 -23.59 1.01
C GLU A 310 64.84 -23.93 -0.18
N LEU A 311 65.34 -24.72 -1.14
CA LEU A 311 64.56 -25.20 -2.27
C LEU A 311 63.33 -25.99 -1.82
N LYS A 312 63.52 -26.90 -0.86
CA LYS A 312 62.41 -27.71 -0.34
C LYS A 312 61.39 -26.87 0.42
N GLN A 313 61.84 -25.85 1.16
CA GLN A 313 60.95 -24.92 1.84
C GLN A 313 60.13 -24.07 0.85
N LEU A 314 60.76 -23.59 -0.23
CA LEU A 314 60.10 -22.88 -1.31
C LEU A 314 59.09 -23.77 -2.05
N GLU A 315 59.44 -25.02 -2.36
CA GLU A 315 58.52 -26.00 -2.97
C GLU A 315 57.30 -26.26 -2.07
N ASP A 316 57.50 -26.40 -0.76
CA ASP A 316 56.40 -26.59 0.19
C ASP A 316 55.54 -25.32 0.37
N GLN A 317 56.10 -24.13 0.17
CA GLN A 317 55.33 -22.87 0.12
C GLN A 317 54.53 -22.77 -1.17
N LEU A 318 55.14 -23.11 -2.31
CA LEU A 318 54.50 -23.10 -3.62
C LEU A 318 53.30 -24.04 -3.64
N LYS A 319 53.46 -25.27 -3.15
CA LYS A 319 52.35 -26.23 -3.00
C LYS A 319 51.24 -25.73 -2.11
N ARG A 320 51.56 -25.05 -1.00
CA ARG A 320 50.54 -24.47 -0.11
C ARG A 320 49.76 -23.37 -0.81
N MET A 321 50.45 -22.46 -1.49
CA MET A 321 49.81 -21.38 -2.25
C MET A 321 48.97 -21.92 -3.40
N GLU A 322 49.45 -22.93 -4.14
CA GLU A 322 48.67 -23.59 -5.20
C GLU A 322 47.40 -24.24 -4.64
N LEU A 323 47.50 -24.91 -3.49
CA LEU A 323 46.38 -25.60 -2.85
C LEU A 323 45.35 -24.63 -2.24
N GLU A 324 45.79 -23.46 -1.74
CA GLU A 324 44.92 -22.35 -1.35
C GLU A 324 44.22 -21.75 -2.58
N LEU A 325 44.95 -21.52 -3.67
CA LEU A 325 44.40 -20.95 -4.92
C LEU A 325 43.34 -21.87 -5.54
N GLU A 326 43.56 -23.18 -5.50
CA GLU A 326 42.64 -24.17 -6.05
C GLU A 326 41.41 -24.44 -5.16
N ASN A 327 41.54 -24.39 -3.83
CA ASN A 327 40.42 -24.64 -2.92
C ASN A 327 39.60 -23.39 -2.60
N ASP A 328 40.25 -22.29 -2.21
CA ASP A 328 39.55 -21.13 -1.66
C ASP A 328 39.21 -20.08 -2.73
N TYR A 329 40.04 -19.97 -3.78
CA TYR A 329 39.94 -18.92 -4.80
C TYR A 329 39.29 -19.34 -6.13
N LYS A 330 38.94 -20.62 -6.29
CA LYS A 330 38.33 -21.11 -7.54
C LYS A 330 37.04 -20.40 -7.94
N ASP A 331 36.20 -20.09 -6.95
CA ASP A 331 34.88 -19.47 -7.17
C ASP A 331 34.83 -18.01 -6.67
N ILE A 332 35.98 -17.37 -6.42
CA ILE A 332 36.00 -16.04 -5.80
C ILE A 332 35.40 -14.97 -6.71
N ASP A 333 35.58 -15.07 -8.03
CA ASP A 333 34.96 -14.14 -8.97
C ASP A 333 33.43 -14.28 -8.99
N GLN A 334 32.91 -15.51 -8.94
CA GLN A 334 31.47 -15.75 -8.85
C GLN A 334 30.91 -15.27 -7.51
N LYS A 335 31.56 -15.60 -6.39
CA LYS A 335 31.14 -15.14 -5.05
C LYS A 335 31.21 -13.62 -4.94
N PHE A 336 32.23 -12.98 -5.50
CA PHE A 336 32.34 -11.52 -5.56
C PHE A 336 31.21 -10.92 -6.39
N HIS A 337 30.92 -11.49 -7.57
CA HIS A 337 29.81 -11.05 -8.40
C HIS A 337 28.47 -11.16 -7.67
N ASP A 338 28.18 -12.30 -7.03
CA ASP A 338 26.96 -12.53 -6.26
C ASP A 338 26.82 -11.56 -5.09
N HIS A 339 27.89 -11.32 -4.33
CA HIS A 339 27.88 -10.37 -3.22
C HIS A 339 27.74 -8.93 -3.71
N ASN A 340 28.37 -8.58 -4.83
CA ASN A 340 28.26 -7.26 -5.42
C ASN A 340 26.85 -7.00 -5.97
N VAL A 341 26.23 -8.01 -6.59
CA VAL A 341 24.82 -7.95 -7.01
C VAL A 341 23.93 -7.78 -5.78
N LYS A 342 24.10 -8.56 -4.71
CA LYS A 342 23.34 -8.40 -3.46
C LYS A 342 23.49 -7.00 -2.86
N LEU A 343 24.73 -6.52 -2.73
CA LEU A 343 25.00 -5.18 -2.20
C LEU A 343 24.37 -4.09 -3.08
N LYS A 344 24.39 -4.27 -4.40
CA LYS A 344 23.75 -3.33 -5.32
C LYS A 344 22.22 -3.36 -5.21
N MET A 345 21.63 -4.54 -5.04
CA MET A 345 20.20 -4.69 -4.82
C MET A 345 19.78 -4.08 -3.47
N ASP A 346 20.52 -4.35 -2.40
CA ASP A 346 20.23 -3.82 -1.06
C ASP A 346 20.38 -2.29 -1.01
N THR A 347 21.38 -1.73 -1.70
CA THR A 347 21.54 -0.27 -1.78
C THR A 347 20.42 0.39 -2.58
N LEU A 348 19.95 -0.22 -3.67
CA LEU A 348 18.78 0.26 -4.41
C LEU A 348 17.50 0.13 -3.58
N ALA A 349 17.29 -0.99 -2.89
CA ALA A 349 16.14 -1.20 -2.03
C ALA A 349 16.10 -0.17 -0.89
N ASN A 350 17.23 0.13 -0.25
CA ASN A 350 17.33 1.17 0.77
C ASN A 350 17.00 2.56 0.20
N ALA A 351 17.50 2.89 -1.00
CA ALA A 351 17.19 4.16 -1.65
C ALA A 351 15.69 4.29 -1.97
N ASP A 352 15.06 3.20 -2.43
CA ASP A 352 13.62 3.16 -2.68
C ASP A 352 12.80 3.27 -1.38
N LEU A 353 13.18 2.57 -0.32
CA LEU A 353 12.56 2.71 1.00
C LEU A 353 12.65 4.14 1.53
N GLU A 354 13.80 4.79 1.38
CA GLU A 354 13.98 6.20 1.77
C GLU A 354 13.10 7.13 0.92
N ARG A 355 12.98 6.85 -0.38
CA ARG A 355 12.08 7.60 -1.28
C ARG A 355 10.62 7.41 -0.89
N TYR A 356 10.18 6.20 -0.58
CA TYR A 356 8.81 5.93 -0.11
C TYR A 356 8.54 6.58 1.25
N ALA A 357 9.49 6.53 2.18
CA ALA A 357 9.37 7.21 3.47
C ALA A 357 9.21 8.73 3.29
N LYS A 358 10.03 9.36 2.44
CA LYS A 358 9.90 10.79 2.11
C LYS A 358 8.60 11.14 1.40
N ALA A 359 8.14 10.29 0.48
CA ALA A 359 6.89 10.51 -0.23
C ALA A 359 5.67 10.38 0.70
N LEU A 360 5.67 9.37 1.57
CA LEU A 360 4.66 9.18 2.60
C LEU A 360 4.62 10.36 3.58
N ASP A 361 5.79 10.79 4.06
CA ASP A 361 5.92 11.98 4.90
C ASP A 361 5.37 13.23 4.21
N GLY A 362 5.71 13.44 2.94
CA GLY A 362 5.18 14.53 2.13
C GLY A 362 3.65 14.47 1.98
N ALA A 363 3.10 13.27 1.79
CA ALA A 363 1.65 13.05 1.71
C ALA A 363 0.96 13.33 3.05
N ILE A 364 1.54 12.90 4.17
CA ILE A 364 1.03 13.17 5.53
C ILE A 364 1.04 14.67 5.81
N MET A 365 2.14 15.38 5.50
CA MET A 365 2.23 16.83 5.67
C MET A 365 1.21 17.58 4.82
N LYS A 366 1.03 17.14 3.57
CA LYS A 366 0.02 17.72 2.66
C LYS A 366 -1.40 17.47 3.17
N TYR A 367 -1.70 16.26 3.62
CA TYR A 367 -2.99 15.92 4.20
C TYR A 367 -3.28 16.74 5.46
N HIS A 368 -2.30 16.87 6.36
CA HIS A 368 -2.41 17.68 7.56
C HIS A 368 -2.68 19.15 7.23
N SER A 369 -1.92 19.73 6.29
CA SER A 369 -2.09 21.13 5.86
C SER A 369 -3.47 21.36 5.25
N LEU A 370 -3.93 20.45 4.37
CA LEU A 370 -5.26 20.52 3.75
C LEU A 370 -6.38 20.40 4.80
N LYS A 371 -6.24 19.48 5.75
CA LYS A 371 -7.24 19.32 6.83
C LYS A 371 -7.26 20.53 7.76
N MET A 372 -6.10 21.13 8.04
CA MET A 372 -6.02 22.33 8.85
C MET A 372 -6.70 23.53 8.18
N GLU A 373 -6.53 23.66 6.86
CA GLU A 373 -7.22 24.67 6.05
C GLU A 373 -8.73 24.44 6.01
N GLU A 374 -9.17 23.19 5.82
CA GLU A 374 -10.59 22.80 5.85
C GLU A 374 -11.25 23.12 7.20
N ILE A 375 -10.58 22.76 8.31
CA ILE A 375 -11.02 23.08 9.68
C ILE A 375 -11.14 24.60 9.86
N ASN A 376 -10.11 25.38 9.49
CA ASN A 376 -10.15 26.83 9.66
C ASN A 376 -11.23 27.51 8.80
N LYS A 377 -11.52 26.95 7.62
CA LYS A 377 -12.60 27.44 6.75
C LYS A 377 -13.98 27.26 7.39
N ILE A 378 -14.26 26.08 7.94
CA ILE A 378 -15.54 25.79 8.59
C ILE A 378 -15.67 26.57 9.92
N ILE A 379 -14.60 26.68 10.71
CA ILE A 379 -14.60 27.53 11.91
C ILE A 379 -14.96 28.97 11.55
N LYS A 380 -14.35 29.52 10.49
CA LYS A 380 -14.62 30.89 10.03
C LYS A 380 -16.08 31.09 9.63
N GLU A 381 -16.67 30.12 8.93
CA GLU A 381 -18.07 30.14 8.53
C GLU A 381 -19.02 30.04 9.73
N LEU A 382 -18.83 29.06 10.62
CA LEU A 382 -19.65 28.88 11.82
C LEU A 382 -19.52 30.07 12.78
N TRP A 383 -18.31 30.62 12.94
CA TRP A 383 -18.07 31.80 13.78
C TRP A 383 -18.82 33.02 13.25
N GLY A 384 -18.73 33.32 11.95
CA GLY A 384 -19.44 34.43 11.33
C GLY A 384 -20.97 34.30 11.43
N ASN A 385 -21.49 33.07 11.37
CA ASN A 385 -22.93 32.80 11.45
C ASN A 385 -23.47 32.89 12.89
N THR A 386 -22.68 32.52 13.89
CA THR A 386 -23.15 32.39 15.29
C THR A 386 -22.77 33.58 16.18
N TYR A 387 -21.64 34.24 15.93
CA TYR A 387 -21.16 35.37 16.72
C TYR A 387 -21.65 36.71 16.15
N GLN A 388 -22.97 36.93 16.16
CA GLN A 388 -23.59 38.18 15.72
C GLN A 388 -23.85 39.12 16.93
N GLY A 389 -22.80 39.78 17.41
CA GLY A 389 -22.87 40.77 18.49
C GLY A 389 -22.78 42.21 17.98
N LEU A 390 -23.49 43.12 18.64
CA LEU A 390 -23.47 44.58 18.38
C LEU A 390 -22.15 45.16 18.94
N GLY A 391 -21.07 44.95 18.19
CA GLY A 391 -19.68 45.16 18.59
C GLY A 391 -18.83 43.95 18.21
N MET A 392 -18.45 43.83 16.94
CA MET A 392 -17.58 42.76 16.44
C MET A 392 -16.16 42.94 17.01
N ASP A 393 -15.95 42.43 18.21
CA ASP A 393 -14.68 42.51 18.91
C ASP A 393 -13.65 41.48 18.43
N ILE A 394 -14.11 40.44 17.72
CA ILE A 394 -13.34 39.33 17.16
C ILE A 394 -13.92 39.02 15.77
N ASP A 395 -13.07 39.09 14.74
CA ASP A 395 -13.50 38.90 13.36
C ASP A 395 -13.59 37.40 13.03
N THR A 396 -12.54 36.64 13.32
CA THR A 396 -12.50 35.19 13.09
C THR A 396 -11.63 34.49 14.13
N VAL A 397 -11.83 33.17 14.25
CA VAL A 397 -10.98 32.28 15.05
C VAL A 397 -10.32 31.27 14.12
N GLU A 398 -9.02 31.04 14.30
CA GLU A 398 -8.25 30.05 13.55
C GLU A 398 -7.43 29.19 14.52
N ILE A 399 -7.17 27.96 14.12
CA ILE A 399 -6.21 27.10 14.78
C ILE A 399 -4.92 27.15 13.96
N ARG A 400 -3.82 27.48 14.63
CA ARG A 400 -2.45 27.43 14.06
C ARG A 400 -1.78 26.16 14.52
N ALA A 401 -1.09 25.49 13.60
CA ALA A 401 -0.25 24.34 13.87
C ALA A 401 1.22 24.74 13.63
N ASP A 402 1.91 25.09 14.70
CA ASP A 402 3.33 25.42 14.65
C ASP A 402 4.12 24.10 14.66
N ASN A 403 5.02 23.91 13.70
CA ASN A 403 5.85 22.71 13.60
C ASN A 403 7.13 22.88 14.43
N GLU A 404 7.27 22.14 15.53
CA GLU A 404 8.54 22.02 16.24
C GLU A 404 9.38 20.95 15.55
N ASN A 405 10.40 21.40 14.81
CA ASN A 405 11.35 20.51 14.14
C ASN A 405 12.31 19.88 15.16
N THR A 406 11.83 18.89 15.91
CA THR A 406 12.66 18.05 16.76
C THR A 406 13.09 16.80 15.99
N LYS A 407 14.41 16.58 15.88
CA LYS A 407 14.99 15.45 15.15
C LYS A 407 14.42 14.12 15.67
N GLY A 408 13.62 13.43 14.87
CA GLY A 408 13.13 12.08 15.13
C GLY A 408 11.62 11.97 15.44
N GLY A 409 10.91 13.08 15.61
CA GLY A 409 9.46 13.09 15.76
C GLY A 409 8.90 14.49 15.50
N ARG A 410 8.00 14.61 14.53
CA ARG A 410 7.33 15.89 14.24
C ARG A 410 6.30 16.16 15.33
N SER A 411 6.59 17.11 16.21
CA SER A 411 5.65 17.59 17.23
C SER A 411 4.96 18.83 16.70
N TYR A 412 3.63 18.80 16.63
CA TYR A 412 2.84 19.96 16.26
C TYR A 412 2.30 20.62 17.52
N ASN A 413 2.60 21.91 17.68
CA ASN A 413 2.03 22.74 18.72
C ASN A 413 0.79 23.46 18.17
N TYR A 414 -0.38 23.12 18.70
CA TYR A 414 -1.64 23.72 18.28
C TYR A 414 -2.01 24.87 19.21
N ARG A 415 -2.26 26.04 18.63
CA ARG A 415 -2.77 27.21 19.35
C ARG A 415 -3.99 27.78 18.66
N VAL A 416 -4.94 28.26 19.46
CA VAL A 416 -6.15 28.91 18.96
C VAL A 416 -5.92 30.42 18.98
N VAL A 417 -6.01 31.04 17.81
CA VAL A 417 -5.80 32.47 17.63
C VAL A 417 -7.09 33.13 17.18
N MET A 418 -7.34 34.34 17.68
CA MET A 418 -8.38 35.22 17.22
C MET A 418 -7.78 36.32 16.35
N ILE A 419 -8.47 36.67 15.27
CA ILE A 419 -8.10 37.80 14.42
C ILE A 419 -9.00 38.98 14.81
N LYS A 420 -8.37 40.12 15.12
CA LYS A 420 -9.06 41.37 15.43
C LYS A 420 -8.42 42.50 14.64
N ARG A 421 -9.16 43.10 13.71
CA ARG A 421 -8.69 44.21 12.84
C ARG A 421 -7.34 43.86 12.20
N ASP A 422 -7.29 42.69 11.55
CA ASP A 422 -6.10 42.13 10.89
C ASP A 422 -4.90 41.80 11.80
N THR A 423 -5.07 41.84 13.13
CA THR A 423 -4.04 41.43 14.09
C THR A 423 -4.33 40.05 14.66
N GLU A 424 -3.38 39.11 14.53
CA GLU A 424 -3.45 37.78 15.14
C GLU A 424 -3.10 37.85 16.64
N LEU A 425 -3.99 37.32 17.49
CA LEU A 425 -3.81 37.28 18.94
C LEU A 425 -4.16 35.88 19.48
N ASP A 426 -3.32 35.33 20.36
CA ASP A 426 -3.64 34.07 21.05
C ASP A 426 -4.89 34.24 21.94
N MET A 427 -5.86 33.34 21.81
CA MET A 427 -7.07 33.34 22.64
C MET A 427 -6.81 32.93 24.08
N ARG A 428 -5.71 32.21 24.34
CA ARG A 428 -5.37 31.73 25.67
C ARG A 428 -5.10 32.90 26.62
N GLY A 429 -5.97 33.03 27.62
CA GLY A 429 -5.87 34.09 28.64
C GLY A 429 -6.38 35.47 28.19
N ARG A 430 -6.90 35.62 26.96
CA ARG A 430 -7.34 36.92 26.39
C ARG A 430 -8.83 37.00 26.03
N CYS A 431 -9.58 35.92 26.24
CA CYS A 431 -11.01 35.84 25.90
C CYS A 431 -11.91 35.68 27.14
N SER A 432 -13.16 36.15 27.01
CA SER A 432 -14.20 36.01 28.04
C SER A 432 -14.65 34.55 28.22
N ALA A 433 -15.33 34.24 29.32
CA ALA A 433 -15.87 32.90 29.55
C ALA A 433 -16.85 32.48 28.43
N GLY A 434 -17.72 33.38 27.98
CA GLY A 434 -18.66 33.12 26.88
C GLY A 434 -17.96 32.87 25.55
N GLN A 435 -16.94 33.65 25.21
CA GLN A 435 -16.14 33.45 23.99
C GLN A 435 -15.40 32.12 24.00
N LYS A 436 -14.86 31.69 25.15
CA LYS A 436 -14.21 30.38 25.30
C LYS A 436 -15.19 29.22 25.10
N VAL A 437 -16.40 29.33 25.65
CA VAL A 437 -17.44 28.30 25.49
C VAL A 437 -17.88 28.21 24.03
N LEU A 438 -18.14 29.36 23.38
CA LEU A 438 -18.56 29.41 21.99
C LEU A 438 -17.46 28.86 21.05
N ALA A 439 -16.21 29.31 21.20
CA ALA A 439 -15.09 28.82 20.40
C ALA A 439 -14.89 27.30 20.57
N SER A 440 -15.00 26.79 21.80
CA SER A 440 -14.90 25.35 22.07
C SER A 440 -16.01 24.54 21.39
N LEU A 441 -17.25 25.03 21.40
CA LEU A 441 -18.38 24.38 20.73
C LEU A 441 -18.20 24.37 19.20
N ILE A 442 -17.82 25.51 18.62
CA ILE A 442 -17.61 25.64 17.17
C ILE A 442 -16.46 24.73 16.71
N ILE A 443 -15.35 24.70 17.44
CA ILE A 443 -14.20 23.83 17.12
C ILE A 443 -14.62 22.35 17.17
N ARG A 444 -15.40 21.94 18.18
CA ARG A 444 -15.88 20.55 18.26
C ARG A 444 -16.82 20.18 17.11
N LEU A 445 -17.78 21.04 16.78
CA LEU A 445 -18.66 20.83 15.62
C LEU A 445 -17.85 20.71 14.32
N THR A 446 -16.87 21.60 14.14
CA THR A 446 -16.02 21.59 12.94
C THR A 446 -15.19 20.30 12.85
N LEU A 447 -14.62 19.84 13.97
CA LEU A 447 -13.86 18.58 14.01
C LEU A 447 -14.77 17.38 13.72
N ALA A 448 -15.99 17.36 14.24
CA ALA A 448 -16.97 16.32 13.95
C ALA A 448 -17.35 16.32 12.45
N GLU A 449 -17.55 17.49 11.86
CA GLU A 449 -17.90 17.62 10.44
C GLU A 449 -16.73 17.23 9.51
N THR A 450 -15.51 17.66 9.80
CA THR A 450 -14.32 17.42 8.95
C THR A 450 -13.78 15.99 9.00
N PHE A 451 -13.92 15.30 10.14
CA PHE A 451 -13.45 13.92 10.33
C PHE A 451 -14.58 12.88 10.31
N GLY A 452 -15.84 13.30 10.51
CA GLY A 452 -17.01 12.43 10.65
C GLY A 452 -17.99 12.48 9.47
N LEU A 453 -17.56 12.90 8.27
CA LEU A 453 -18.42 13.05 7.08
C LEU A 453 -19.36 11.86 6.76
N ASN A 454 -19.03 10.64 7.23
CA ASN A 454 -19.83 9.43 7.00
C ASN A 454 -20.62 8.92 8.24
N CYS A 455 -20.46 9.55 9.39
CA CYS A 455 -21.23 9.24 10.60
C CYS A 455 -21.75 10.55 11.18
N GLY A 456 -23.02 10.86 10.94
CA GLY A 456 -23.72 12.02 11.53
C GLY A 456 -23.98 11.84 13.02
N ILE A 457 -22.93 11.63 13.81
CA ILE A 457 -22.99 11.52 15.27
C ILE A 457 -22.14 12.66 15.82
N LEU A 458 -22.79 13.55 16.57
CA LEU A 458 -22.20 14.67 17.28
C LEU A 458 -21.98 14.33 18.75
#